data_AF-A0A946VNS8-F1
#
_entry.id   AF-A0A946VNS8-F1
#
_cell.length_a   1.000
_cell.length_b   1.000
_cell.length_c   1.000
_cell.angle_alpha   90.00
_cell.angle_beta   90.00
_cell.angle_gamma   90.00
#
_symmetry.space_group_name_H-M   'P 1'
#
loop_
_entity.id
_entity.type
_entity.pdbx_description
1 polymer ?
#
loop_
_entity_poly.entity_id
_entity_poly.type
_entity_poly.pdbx_seq_one_letter_code
_entity_poly.pdbx_strand_id
1 'polypeptide(L)'
;GVKPMPQREFQEPVHSPDELIDIVPVDYRVPYDVREVLARIVDGADFQEFKSRYGPATVCVQANIMGHGVGIIGNNGPIDPAGATKAAQFFQLCDQSNTPIIFLHNTTGYIVGTKSEQAGMIKHGSKMVQAVSNVKVPRIAMYIGASFGAGNYGMCGFGFNPDFCFAWPNAVTNVMGGDSAAKTMTQVAEAKAERSGKPVDQQALKEQEEKIIAHFAQQENIFYAAGRLLTHAVIDPRDSRNVLGFALDTCIEARKRTVRPNSFGVARL
;
A
#
# COMPACT_ATOMS: atom_id res chain seq x y z
N GLY A 1 29.26 15.90 17.36
CA GLY A 1 28.73 16.03 16.00
C GLY A 1 28.18 14.69 15.57
N VAL A 2 27.04 14.68 14.87
CA VAL A 2 26.53 13.45 14.24
C VAL A 2 27.58 13.03 13.20
N LYS A 3 28.11 11.81 13.32
CA LYS A 3 29.03 11.27 12.31
C LYS A 3 28.22 11.11 11.02
N PRO A 4 28.66 11.67 9.87
CA PRO A 4 27.92 11.50 8.61
C PRO A 4 27.77 10.00 8.33
N MET A 5 26.62 9.62 7.78
CA MET A 5 26.43 8.23 7.39
C MET A 5 27.48 7.84 6.35
N PRO A 6 28.05 6.63 6.44
CA PRO A 6 28.99 6.16 5.43
C PRO A 6 28.29 6.16 4.07
N GLN A 7 28.99 6.67 3.04
CA GLN A 7 28.52 6.63 1.67
C GLN A 7 28.40 5.16 1.26
N ARG A 8 27.22 4.74 0.82
CA ARG A 8 26.98 3.36 0.37
C ARG A 8 27.29 3.29 -1.11
N GLU A 9 28.04 2.28 -1.51
CA GLU A 9 28.16 1.94 -2.93
C GLU A 9 26.86 1.26 -3.37
N PHE A 10 26.34 1.66 -4.53
CA PHE A 10 25.13 1.08 -5.11
C PHE A 10 25.21 1.09 -6.63
N GLN A 11 24.41 0.22 -7.25
CA GLN A 11 24.23 0.18 -8.69
C GLN A 11 22.93 0.88 -9.05
N GLU A 12 22.91 1.64 -10.14
CA GLU A 12 21.66 2.17 -10.66
C GLU A 12 20.79 1.04 -11.22
N PRO A 13 19.45 1.23 -11.28
CA PRO A 13 18.56 0.29 -11.93
C PRO A 13 18.94 0.14 -13.41
N VAL A 14 18.72 -1.06 -13.97
CA VAL A 14 19.04 -1.34 -15.38
C VAL A 14 18.08 -0.62 -16.33
N HIS A 15 16.87 -0.31 -15.87
CA HIS A 15 15.82 0.34 -16.64
C HIS A 15 15.63 1.80 -16.25
N SER A 16 15.25 2.64 -17.21
CA SER A 16 15.05 4.07 -16.93
C SER A 16 13.84 4.28 -16.02
N PRO A 17 13.91 5.16 -15.00
CA PRO A 17 12.74 5.55 -14.23
C PRO A 17 11.67 6.23 -15.09
N ASP A 18 12.04 6.82 -16.24
CA ASP A 18 11.08 7.41 -17.19
C ASP A 18 10.09 6.38 -17.75
N GLU A 19 10.41 5.09 -17.73
CA GLU A 19 9.50 4.05 -18.23
C GLU A 19 8.34 3.79 -17.25
N LEU A 20 8.40 4.27 -16.00
CA LEU A 20 7.36 4.06 -14.99
C LEU A 20 6.00 4.67 -15.40
N ILE A 21 6.01 5.77 -16.16
CA ILE A 21 4.77 6.43 -16.61
C ILE A 21 4.02 5.61 -17.68
N ASP A 22 4.71 4.72 -18.39
CA ASP A 22 4.12 3.91 -19.46
C ASP A 22 3.68 2.52 -18.97
N ILE A 23 4.27 2.04 -17.89
CA ILE A 23 4.06 0.67 -17.39
C ILE A 23 2.85 0.56 -16.48
N VAL A 24 2.60 1.60 -15.68
CA VAL A 24 1.51 1.59 -14.71
C VAL A 24 0.28 2.23 -15.34
N PRO A 25 -0.79 1.46 -15.59
CA PRO A 25 -2.00 1.99 -16.19
C PRO A 25 -2.66 3.03 -15.29
N VAL A 26 -3.28 4.05 -15.91
CA VAL A 26 -4.08 5.04 -15.20
C VAL A 26 -5.34 4.39 -14.60
N ASP A 27 -5.96 3.46 -15.31
CA ASP A 27 -7.07 2.67 -14.78
C ASP A 27 -6.54 1.50 -13.95
N TYR A 28 -6.73 1.57 -12.63
CA TYR A 28 -6.29 0.53 -11.68
C TYR A 28 -6.90 -0.85 -11.94
N ARG A 29 -7.97 -0.94 -12.75
CA ARG A 29 -8.59 -2.21 -13.15
C ARG A 29 -7.76 -2.98 -14.17
N VAL A 30 -6.87 -2.29 -14.90
CA VAL A 30 -5.96 -2.92 -15.86
C VAL A 30 -4.79 -3.52 -15.08
N PRO A 31 -4.62 -4.85 -15.08
CA PRO A 31 -3.54 -5.48 -14.34
C PRO A 31 -2.19 -5.21 -14.99
N TYR A 32 -1.15 -5.08 -14.16
CA TYR A 32 0.25 -5.07 -14.55
C TYR A 32 1.06 -5.84 -13.51
N ASP A 33 2.31 -6.18 -13.84
CA ASP A 33 3.20 -6.82 -12.87
C ASP A 33 4.00 -5.76 -12.09
N VAL A 34 3.82 -5.71 -10.77
CA VAL A 34 4.58 -4.81 -9.89
C VAL A 34 6.10 -5.03 -9.97
N ARG A 35 6.54 -6.19 -10.46
CA ARG A 35 7.96 -6.45 -10.75
C ARG A 35 8.55 -5.48 -11.76
N GLU A 36 7.76 -4.97 -12.69
CA GLU A 36 8.19 -3.94 -13.63
C GLU A 36 8.49 -2.61 -12.92
N VAL A 37 7.73 -2.28 -11.87
CA VAL A 37 8.03 -1.13 -11.02
C VAL A 37 9.31 -1.39 -10.22
N LEU A 38 9.46 -2.59 -9.64
CA LEU A 38 10.66 -2.98 -8.88
C LEU A 38 11.93 -2.82 -9.71
N ALA A 39 11.94 -3.34 -10.94
CA ALA A 39 13.09 -3.29 -11.85
C ALA A 39 13.61 -1.87 -12.16
N ARG A 40 12.81 -0.83 -11.90
CA ARG A 40 13.13 0.58 -12.13
C ARG A 40 13.44 1.36 -10.85
N ILE A 41 13.21 0.77 -9.68
CA ILE A 41 13.46 1.43 -8.40
C ILE A 41 14.55 0.76 -7.56
N VAL A 42 14.82 -0.54 -7.76
CA VAL A 42 15.85 -1.26 -6.99
C VAL A 42 17.20 -1.26 -7.70
N ASP A 43 18.27 -1.36 -6.91
CA ASP A 43 19.64 -1.36 -7.39
C ASP A 43 19.88 -2.51 -8.36
N GLY A 44 20.46 -2.23 -9.53
CA GLY A 44 20.79 -3.23 -10.54
C GLY A 44 19.60 -4.05 -11.07
N ALA A 45 18.36 -3.61 -10.82
CA ALA A 45 17.16 -4.42 -11.04
C ALA A 45 17.20 -5.80 -10.34
N ASP A 46 18.00 -5.92 -9.27
CA ASP A 46 18.23 -7.19 -8.55
C ASP A 46 17.34 -7.28 -7.31
N PHE A 47 16.44 -8.27 -7.32
CA PHE A 47 15.56 -8.55 -6.20
C PHE A 47 15.31 -10.05 -6.06
N GLN A 48 15.30 -10.52 -4.81
CA GLN A 48 15.04 -11.91 -4.47
C GLN A 48 13.59 -12.09 -4.02
N GLU A 49 12.80 -12.84 -4.78
CA GLU A 49 11.42 -13.15 -4.39
C GLU A 49 11.35 -14.10 -3.19
N PHE A 50 10.65 -13.67 -2.15
CA PHE A 50 10.26 -14.51 -1.03
C PHE A 50 8.98 -15.26 -1.38
N LYS A 51 9.00 -16.60 -1.30
CA LYS A 51 7.81 -17.46 -1.51
C LYS A 51 7.02 -17.08 -2.78
N SER A 52 7.70 -16.96 -3.93
CA SER A 52 7.07 -16.59 -5.22
C SER A 52 5.87 -17.46 -5.59
N ARG A 53 5.92 -18.76 -5.24
CA ARG A 53 4.86 -19.75 -5.55
C ARG A 53 3.74 -19.87 -4.51
N TYR A 54 3.71 -19.05 -3.46
CA TYR A 54 2.70 -19.14 -2.39
C TYR A 54 2.07 -17.77 -2.16
N GLY A 55 0.78 -17.61 -2.49
CA GLY A 55 0.13 -16.30 -2.55
C GLY A 55 0.77 -15.38 -3.61
N PRO A 56 0.84 -15.79 -4.89
CA PRO A 56 1.65 -15.11 -5.92
C PRO A 56 1.18 -13.68 -6.24
N ALA A 57 -0.09 -13.35 -5.97
CA ALA A 57 -0.62 -11.99 -6.14
C ALA A 57 -0.09 -11.01 -5.08
N THR A 58 0.37 -11.50 -3.92
CA THR A 58 1.08 -10.72 -2.91
C THR A 58 2.58 -10.93 -3.10
N VAL A 59 3.21 -10.01 -3.80
CA VAL A 59 4.63 -10.06 -4.13
C VAL A 59 5.42 -9.57 -2.91
N CYS A 60 6.41 -10.34 -2.47
CA CYS A 60 7.34 -9.93 -1.40
C CYS A 60 8.76 -10.20 -1.89
N VAL A 61 9.62 -9.19 -1.82
CA VAL A 61 11.01 -9.28 -2.30
C VAL A 61 11.98 -8.69 -1.29
N GLN A 62 13.19 -9.21 -1.26
CA GLN A 62 14.35 -8.53 -0.67
C GLN A 62 15.15 -7.89 -1.79
N ALA A 63 15.56 -6.64 -1.61
CA ALA A 63 16.31 -5.89 -2.60
C ALA A 63 17.17 -4.81 -1.92
N ASN A 64 17.89 -4.04 -2.74
CA ASN A 64 18.55 -2.82 -2.29
C ASN A 64 17.99 -1.59 -3.01
N ILE A 65 17.90 -0.46 -2.32
CA ILE A 65 17.63 0.85 -2.92
C ILE A 65 18.69 1.81 -2.42
N MET A 66 19.52 2.35 -3.33
CA MET A 66 20.64 3.22 -3.01
C MET A 66 21.57 2.63 -1.93
N GLY A 67 21.80 1.31 -2.01
CA GLY A 67 22.63 0.53 -1.08
C GLY A 67 21.95 0.19 0.25
N HIS A 68 20.68 0.55 0.44
CA HIS A 68 19.91 0.14 1.61
C HIS A 68 19.23 -1.20 1.37
N GLY A 69 19.56 -2.21 2.17
CA GLY A 69 18.79 -3.44 2.21
C GLY A 69 17.36 -3.17 2.66
N VAL A 70 16.38 -3.61 1.87
CA VAL A 70 14.95 -3.38 2.10
C VAL A 70 14.13 -4.63 1.80
N GLY A 71 13.04 -4.81 2.54
CA GLY A 71 11.94 -5.68 2.17
C GLY A 71 10.89 -4.88 1.44
N ILE A 72 10.39 -5.36 0.31
CA ILE A 72 9.36 -4.68 -0.46
C ILE A 72 8.16 -5.62 -0.62
N ILE A 73 6.97 -5.11 -0.37
CA ILE A 73 5.70 -5.80 -0.65
C ILE A 73 4.93 -5.04 -1.72
N GLY A 74 4.41 -5.76 -2.73
CA GLY A 74 3.61 -5.23 -3.82
C GLY A 74 2.41 -6.12 -4.13
N ASN A 75 1.48 -5.61 -4.94
CA ASN A 75 0.23 -6.29 -5.27
C ASN A 75 0.05 -6.43 -6.78
N ASN A 76 -0.14 -7.67 -7.24
CA ASN A 76 -0.59 -8.01 -8.61
C ASN A 76 -2.07 -8.45 -8.62
N GLY A 77 -2.79 -8.21 -7.53
CA GLY A 77 -4.18 -8.60 -7.34
C GLY A 77 -4.65 -8.52 -5.89
N PRO A 78 -5.88 -9.02 -5.60
CA PRO A 78 -6.40 -9.10 -4.24
C PRO A 78 -5.55 -9.99 -3.34
N ILE A 79 -5.54 -9.68 -2.03
CA ILE A 79 -4.78 -10.46 -1.04
C ILE A 79 -5.58 -11.70 -0.68
N ASP A 80 -5.01 -12.88 -0.93
CA ASP A 80 -5.59 -14.18 -0.58
C ASP A 80 -5.07 -14.69 0.78
N PRO A 81 -5.64 -15.78 1.36
CA PRO A 81 -5.17 -16.30 2.65
C PRO A 81 -3.68 -16.68 2.64
N ALA A 82 -3.18 -17.19 1.52
CA ALA A 82 -1.77 -17.51 1.34
C ALA A 82 -0.90 -16.25 1.31
N GLY A 83 -1.30 -15.23 0.55
CA GLY A 83 -0.64 -13.93 0.44
C GLY A 83 -0.59 -13.19 1.78
N ALA A 84 -1.69 -13.16 2.52
CA ALA A 84 -1.72 -12.57 3.86
C ALA A 84 -0.79 -13.30 4.84
N THR A 85 -0.76 -14.64 4.79
CA THR A 85 0.16 -15.45 5.61
C THR A 85 1.62 -15.21 5.23
N LYS A 86 1.91 -15.14 3.92
CA LYS A 86 3.23 -14.83 3.38
C LYS A 86 3.71 -13.47 3.84
N ALA A 87 2.89 -12.44 3.67
CA ALA A 87 3.20 -11.07 4.06
C ALA A 87 3.46 -10.97 5.57
N ALA A 88 2.60 -11.56 6.42
CA ALA A 88 2.79 -11.57 7.86
C ALA A 88 4.15 -12.15 8.27
N GLN A 89 4.54 -13.30 7.70
CA GLN A 89 5.85 -13.89 7.95
C GLN A 89 6.98 -13.00 7.42
N PHE A 90 6.82 -12.45 6.22
CA PHE A 90 7.82 -11.60 5.59
C PHE A 90 8.12 -10.36 6.44
N PHE A 91 7.09 -9.71 7.00
CA PHE A 91 7.23 -8.57 7.88
C PHE A 91 8.01 -8.92 9.15
N GLN A 92 7.72 -10.09 9.75
CA GLN A 92 8.45 -10.57 10.92
C GLN A 92 9.93 -10.84 10.62
N LEU A 93 10.25 -11.39 9.45
CA LEU A 93 11.63 -11.62 9.01
C LEU A 93 12.37 -10.30 8.76
N CYS A 94 11.70 -9.31 8.16
CA CYS A 94 12.26 -7.98 8.00
C CYS A 94 12.53 -7.32 9.36
N ASP A 95 11.58 -7.41 10.29
CA ASP A 95 11.75 -6.87 11.65
C ASP A 95 12.90 -7.55 12.41
N GLN A 96 12.99 -8.88 12.34
CA GLN A 96 14.07 -9.66 12.95
C GLN A 96 15.45 -9.28 12.43
N SER A 97 15.56 -8.98 11.14
CA SER A 97 16.81 -8.57 10.48
C SER A 97 17.06 -7.05 10.55
N ASN A 98 16.18 -6.29 11.19
CA ASN A 98 16.19 -4.83 11.22
C ASN A 98 16.19 -4.20 9.81
N THR A 99 15.47 -4.83 8.88
CA THR A 99 15.33 -4.42 7.48
C THR A 99 14.08 -3.54 7.31
N PRO A 100 14.20 -2.31 6.79
CA PRO A 100 13.07 -1.46 6.43
C PRO A 100 12.10 -2.14 5.46
N ILE A 101 10.81 -1.81 5.56
CA ILE A 101 9.76 -2.36 4.71
C ILE A 101 9.13 -1.23 3.87
N ILE A 102 9.09 -1.44 2.55
CA ILE A 102 8.40 -0.58 1.60
C ILE A 102 7.12 -1.27 1.13
N PHE A 103 6.01 -0.55 1.16
CA PHE A 103 4.69 -1.05 0.79
C PHE A 103 4.23 -0.35 -0.49
N LEU A 104 4.20 -1.07 -1.60
CA LEU A 104 3.72 -0.60 -2.90
C LEU A 104 2.25 -1.01 -3.07
N HIS A 105 1.32 -0.08 -2.83
CA HIS A 105 -0.11 -0.39 -2.87
C HIS A 105 -0.63 -0.41 -4.31
N ASN A 106 -1.16 -1.57 -4.70
CA ASN A 106 -2.05 -1.72 -5.84
C ASN A 106 -3.08 -2.84 -5.56
N THR A 107 -3.86 -2.67 -4.49
CA THR A 107 -4.79 -3.68 -4.00
C THR A 107 -6.21 -3.15 -3.90
N THR A 108 -7.15 -3.97 -4.39
CA THR A 108 -8.59 -3.76 -4.21
C THR A 108 -9.13 -4.37 -2.91
N GLY A 109 -8.25 -4.87 -2.04
CA GLY A 109 -8.61 -5.51 -0.78
C GLY A 109 -8.26 -6.99 -0.72
N TYR A 110 -8.89 -7.69 0.22
CA TYR A 110 -8.77 -9.13 0.38
C TYR A 110 -9.76 -9.87 -0.52
N ILE A 111 -9.39 -11.07 -0.95
CA ILE A 111 -10.28 -11.91 -1.76
C ILE A 111 -11.47 -12.40 -0.92
N VAL A 112 -12.67 -12.27 -1.47
CA VAL A 112 -13.93 -12.66 -0.84
C VAL A 112 -14.45 -13.99 -1.40
N GLY A 113 -15.37 -14.63 -0.68
CA GLY A 113 -16.06 -15.83 -1.10
C GLY A 113 -15.91 -16.98 -0.11
N THR A 114 -16.85 -17.92 -0.13
CA THR A 114 -16.95 -19.03 0.85
C THR A 114 -15.66 -19.83 1.00
N LYS A 115 -14.98 -20.13 -0.11
CA LYS A 115 -13.68 -20.82 -0.08
C LYS A 115 -12.60 -20.02 0.66
N SER A 116 -12.54 -18.71 0.42
CA SER A 116 -11.59 -17.80 1.08
C SER A 116 -11.87 -17.71 2.58
N GLU A 117 -13.14 -17.54 2.95
CA GLU A 117 -13.57 -17.48 4.35
C GLU A 117 -13.27 -18.78 5.11
N GLN A 118 -13.58 -19.94 4.52
CA GLN A 118 -13.29 -21.25 5.11
C GLN A 118 -11.78 -21.53 5.21
N ALA A 119 -10.99 -21.06 4.25
CA ALA A 119 -9.53 -21.08 4.33
C ALA A 119 -8.98 -20.12 5.42
N GLY A 120 -9.83 -19.28 6.00
CA GLY A 120 -9.52 -18.40 7.12
C GLY A 120 -9.00 -17.03 6.70
N MET A 121 -9.58 -16.43 5.66
CA MET A 121 -9.17 -15.11 5.19
C MET A 121 -9.10 -14.09 6.32
N ILE A 122 -10.11 -14.04 7.21
CA ILE A 122 -10.13 -13.15 8.37
C ILE A 122 -8.91 -13.37 9.26
N LYS A 123 -8.67 -14.59 9.75
CA LYS A 123 -7.54 -14.86 10.68
C LYS A 123 -6.17 -14.61 10.03
N HIS A 124 -6.04 -14.84 8.72
CA HIS A 124 -4.79 -14.63 8.00
C HIS A 124 -4.56 -13.14 7.71
N GLY A 125 -5.60 -12.40 7.30
CA GLY A 125 -5.58 -10.94 7.20
C GLY A 125 -5.28 -10.28 8.54
N SER A 126 -5.89 -10.75 9.64
CA SER A 126 -5.59 -10.25 10.99
C SER A 126 -4.12 -10.45 11.38
N LYS A 127 -3.49 -11.57 11.01
CA LYS A 127 -2.05 -11.77 11.27
C LYS A 127 -1.17 -10.79 10.48
N MET A 128 -1.54 -10.51 9.23
CA MET A 128 -0.86 -9.49 8.42
C MET A 128 -0.98 -8.11 9.06
N VAL A 129 -2.19 -7.72 9.49
CA VAL A 129 -2.45 -6.46 10.20
C VAL A 129 -1.72 -6.41 11.54
N GLN A 130 -1.71 -7.50 12.30
CA GLN A 130 -0.94 -7.58 13.55
C GLN A 130 0.56 -7.39 13.30
N ALA A 131 1.10 -8.02 12.26
CA ALA A 131 2.51 -7.88 11.93
C ALA A 131 2.82 -6.41 11.56
N VAL A 132 2.09 -5.83 10.60
CA VAL A 132 2.36 -4.45 10.15
C VAL A 132 2.20 -3.40 11.26
N SER A 133 1.31 -3.62 12.22
CA SER A 133 1.13 -2.75 13.39
C SER A 133 2.24 -2.86 14.44
N ASN A 134 2.93 -4.00 14.51
CA ASN A 134 3.86 -4.31 15.62
C ASN A 134 5.34 -4.33 15.22
N VAL A 135 5.67 -4.41 13.92
CA VAL A 135 7.06 -4.26 13.48
C VAL A 135 7.60 -2.87 13.83
N LYS A 136 8.89 -2.82 14.19
CA LYS A 136 9.56 -1.61 14.66
C LYS A 136 10.52 -1.02 13.62
N VAL A 137 10.84 -1.76 12.56
CA VAL A 137 11.62 -1.28 11.41
C VAL A 137 10.94 -0.12 10.68
N PRO A 138 11.66 0.66 9.84
CA PRO A 138 11.02 1.72 9.07
C PRO A 138 9.97 1.15 8.14
N ARG A 139 8.81 1.81 8.07
CA ARG A 139 7.69 1.44 7.21
C ARG A 139 7.42 2.62 6.28
N ILE A 140 7.59 2.43 4.98
CA ILE A 140 7.36 3.46 3.98
C ILE A 140 6.25 2.97 3.05
N ALA A 141 5.12 3.66 3.02
CA ALA A 141 4.02 3.36 2.11
C ALA A 141 4.11 4.21 0.84
N MET A 142 3.79 3.62 -0.30
CA MET A 142 3.67 4.31 -1.58
C MET A 142 2.45 3.78 -2.32
N TYR A 143 1.47 4.63 -2.57
CA TYR A 143 0.30 4.27 -3.37
C TYR A 143 0.64 4.44 -4.85
N ILE A 144 0.79 3.33 -5.56
CA ILE A 144 1.15 3.30 -7.00
C ILE A 144 -0.04 2.90 -7.90
N GLY A 145 -1.20 2.68 -7.29
CA GLY A 145 -2.45 2.28 -7.94
C GLY A 145 -3.59 2.27 -6.93
N ALA A 146 -4.36 1.19 -6.87
CA ALA A 146 -5.47 1.07 -5.93
C ALA A 146 -5.01 0.88 -4.47
N SER A 147 -5.70 1.53 -3.53
CA SER A 147 -5.53 1.34 -2.09
C SER A 147 -6.91 1.31 -1.43
N PHE A 148 -7.59 0.17 -1.49
CA PHE A 148 -8.98 0.05 -1.03
C PHE A 148 -9.17 -0.76 0.24
N GLY A 149 -10.10 -0.29 1.07
CA GLY A 149 -10.69 -1.02 2.19
C GLY A 149 -9.65 -1.67 3.11
N ALA A 150 -9.90 -2.93 3.47
CA ALA A 150 -8.99 -3.67 4.34
C ALA A 150 -7.60 -3.93 3.71
N GLY A 151 -7.47 -3.86 2.38
CA GLY A 151 -6.17 -3.94 1.70
C GLY A 151 -5.26 -2.77 2.08
N ASN A 152 -5.82 -1.56 2.21
CA ASN A 152 -5.11 -0.40 2.74
C ASN A 152 -4.53 -0.70 4.14
N TYR A 153 -5.27 -1.41 4.98
CA TYR A 153 -4.85 -1.73 6.34
C TYR A 153 -3.68 -2.72 6.37
N GLY A 154 -3.80 -3.82 5.62
CA GLY A 154 -2.76 -4.85 5.55
C GLY A 154 -1.44 -4.34 4.94
N MET A 155 -1.52 -3.34 4.07
CA MET A 155 -0.39 -2.76 3.35
C MET A 155 0.24 -1.53 4.06
N CYS A 156 -0.04 -1.28 5.34
CA CYS A 156 0.50 -0.12 6.07
C CYS A 156 0.03 1.25 5.53
N GLY A 157 -1.23 1.36 5.13
CA GLY A 157 -1.82 2.64 4.75
C GLY A 157 -1.72 3.70 5.85
N PHE A 158 -2.03 4.95 5.52
CA PHE A 158 -1.81 6.12 6.38
C PHE A 158 -2.23 5.94 7.85
N GLY A 159 -3.38 5.32 8.12
CA GLY A 159 -3.87 5.07 9.49
C GLY A 159 -3.03 4.10 10.34
N PHE A 160 -2.08 3.39 9.73
CA PHE A 160 -1.10 2.53 10.40
C PHE A 160 0.23 3.24 10.72
N ASN A 161 0.25 4.57 10.52
CA ASN A 161 1.35 5.48 10.84
C ASN A 161 2.69 5.02 10.25
N PRO A 162 2.79 4.79 8.92
CA PRO A 162 4.10 4.59 8.30
C PRO A 162 4.98 5.82 8.53
N ASP A 163 6.30 5.64 8.60
CA ASP A 163 7.26 6.75 8.76
C ASP A 163 7.11 7.76 7.61
N PHE A 164 6.82 7.28 6.39
CA PHE A 164 6.42 8.08 5.24
C PHE A 164 5.30 7.41 4.46
N CYS A 165 4.46 8.20 3.81
CA CYS A 165 3.32 7.77 3.02
C CYS A 165 3.27 8.66 1.79
N PHE A 166 3.66 8.11 0.65
CA PHE A 166 3.67 8.80 -0.63
C PHE A 166 2.56 8.24 -1.52
N ALA A 167 2.23 8.97 -2.57
CA ALA A 167 1.34 8.46 -3.59
C ALA A 167 1.70 9.01 -4.96
N TRP A 168 1.38 8.23 -5.99
CA TRP A 168 1.46 8.66 -7.37
C TRP A 168 0.18 9.39 -7.79
N PRO A 169 0.20 10.19 -8.87
CA PRO A 169 -0.95 10.97 -9.31
C PRO A 169 -2.13 10.08 -9.79
N ASN A 170 -1.85 8.88 -10.29
CA ASN A 170 -2.86 7.90 -10.72
C ASN A 170 -3.47 7.11 -9.56
N ALA A 171 -2.93 7.21 -8.35
CA ALA A 171 -3.38 6.42 -7.23
C ALA A 171 -4.84 6.75 -6.87
N VAL A 172 -5.56 5.74 -6.39
CA VAL A 172 -6.93 5.89 -5.89
C VAL A 172 -7.05 5.23 -4.52
N THR A 173 -7.78 5.87 -3.61
CA THR A 173 -7.97 5.37 -2.25
C THR A 173 -9.38 5.66 -1.77
N ASN A 174 -10.03 4.65 -1.20
CA ASN A 174 -11.40 4.73 -0.68
C ASN A 174 -11.71 3.48 0.18
N VAL A 175 -12.86 3.46 0.84
CA VAL A 175 -13.32 2.30 1.62
C VAL A 175 -13.57 1.06 0.73
N MET A 176 -14.02 1.27 -0.50
CA MET A 176 -14.16 0.29 -1.57
C MET A 176 -14.37 1.01 -2.91
N GLY A 177 -14.38 0.30 -4.03
CA GLY A 177 -14.74 0.88 -5.33
C GLY A 177 -16.23 1.28 -5.37
N GLY A 178 -16.54 2.40 -6.02
CA GLY A 178 -17.91 2.93 -6.13
C GLY A 178 -18.91 1.93 -6.74
N ASP A 179 -18.48 1.18 -7.75
CA ASP A 179 -19.28 0.11 -8.38
C ASP A 179 -19.69 -0.97 -7.36
N SER A 180 -18.78 -1.36 -6.48
CA SER A 180 -19.04 -2.37 -5.44
C SER A 180 -19.99 -1.84 -4.37
N ALA A 181 -19.83 -0.57 -3.97
CA ALA A 181 -20.72 0.07 -3.01
C ALA A 181 -22.14 0.17 -3.56
N ALA A 182 -22.29 0.62 -4.81
CA ALA A 182 -23.59 0.78 -5.44
C ALA A 182 -24.31 -0.56 -5.60
N LYS A 183 -23.64 -1.59 -6.13
CA LYS A 183 -24.20 -2.95 -6.27
C LYS A 183 -24.66 -3.54 -4.94
N THR A 184 -23.90 -3.32 -3.86
CA THR A 184 -24.28 -3.79 -2.52
C THR A 184 -25.58 -3.12 -2.06
N MET A 185 -25.71 -1.80 -2.27
CA MET A 185 -26.92 -1.07 -1.92
C MET A 185 -28.14 -1.51 -2.74
N THR A 186 -27.94 -1.81 -4.04
CA THR A 186 -28.97 -2.37 -4.91
C THR A 186 -29.47 -3.72 -4.37
N GLN A 187 -28.56 -4.65 -4.07
CA GLN A 187 -28.90 -5.98 -3.53
C GLN A 187 -29.67 -5.89 -2.19
N VAL A 188 -29.25 -4.99 -1.31
CA VAL A 188 -29.94 -4.77 -0.01
C VAL A 188 -31.35 -4.22 -0.22
N ALA A 189 -31.53 -3.30 -1.18
CA ALA A 189 -32.82 -2.71 -1.49
C ALA A 189 -33.79 -3.75 -2.10
N GLU A 190 -33.31 -4.60 -3.02
CA GLU A 190 -34.07 -5.70 -3.60
C GLU A 190 -34.52 -6.71 -2.54
N ALA A 191 -33.60 -7.18 -1.69
CA ALA A 191 -33.92 -8.11 -0.60
C ALA A 191 -34.93 -7.53 0.40
N LYS A 192 -34.87 -6.22 0.66
CA LYS A 192 -35.84 -5.53 1.52
C LYS A 192 -37.21 -5.43 0.86
N ALA A 193 -37.27 -5.14 -0.45
CA ALA A 193 -38.52 -5.08 -1.20
C ALA A 193 -39.20 -6.45 -1.21
N GLU A 194 -38.45 -7.51 -1.51
CA GLU A 194 -38.91 -8.89 -1.48
C GLU A 194 -39.46 -9.28 -0.09
N ARG A 195 -38.69 -9.03 0.98
CA ARG A 195 -39.14 -9.32 2.37
C ARG A 195 -40.38 -8.54 2.78
N SER A 196 -40.61 -7.36 2.20
CA SER A 196 -41.77 -6.51 2.49
C SER A 196 -42.94 -6.69 1.51
N GLY A 197 -42.82 -7.60 0.54
CA GLY A 197 -43.83 -7.84 -0.48
C GLY A 197 -44.08 -6.64 -1.40
N LYS A 198 -43.13 -5.71 -1.49
CA LYS A 198 -43.23 -4.51 -2.32
C LYS A 198 -42.55 -4.74 -3.67
N PRO A 199 -43.09 -4.17 -4.77
CA PRO A 199 -42.41 -4.22 -6.06
C PRO A 199 -41.10 -3.43 -6.00
N VAL A 200 -40.11 -3.92 -6.74
CA VAL A 200 -38.82 -3.23 -6.92
C VAL A 200 -38.96 -2.18 -8.02
N ASP A 201 -38.66 -0.93 -7.68
CA ASP A 201 -38.55 0.15 -8.67
C ASP A 201 -37.14 0.16 -9.29
N GLN A 202 -37.03 -0.46 -10.46
CA GLN A 202 -35.77 -0.61 -11.19
C GLN A 202 -35.17 0.74 -11.63
N GLN A 203 -36.01 1.74 -11.92
CA GLN A 203 -35.53 3.05 -12.34
C GLN A 203 -34.93 3.80 -11.15
N ALA A 204 -35.61 3.76 -9.99
CA ALA A 204 -35.09 4.36 -8.76
C ALA A 204 -33.78 3.70 -8.31
N LEU A 205 -33.63 2.37 -8.46
CA LEU A 205 -32.39 1.66 -8.15
C LEU A 205 -31.23 2.12 -9.05
N LYS A 206 -31.47 2.24 -10.35
CA LYS A 206 -30.45 2.69 -11.30
C LYS A 206 -29.98 4.12 -10.99
N GLU A 207 -30.91 5.03 -10.72
CA GLU A 207 -30.58 6.40 -10.32
C GLU A 207 -29.81 6.46 -9.01
N GLN A 208 -30.13 5.58 -8.06
CA GLN A 208 -29.39 5.46 -6.80
C GLN A 208 -27.97 4.93 -7.04
N GLU A 209 -27.80 3.93 -7.89
CA GLU A 209 -26.50 3.37 -8.26
C GLU A 209 -25.60 4.42 -8.90
N GLU A 210 -26.09 5.17 -9.88
CA GLU A 210 -25.37 6.27 -10.52
C GLU A 210 -24.96 7.36 -9.51
N LYS A 211 -25.84 7.72 -8.58
CA LYS A 211 -25.54 8.68 -7.49
C LYS A 211 -24.44 8.19 -6.56
N ILE A 212 -24.44 6.91 -6.18
CA ILE A 212 -23.42 6.32 -5.31
C ILE A 212 -22.07 6.29 -6.03
N ILE A 213 -22.04 5.84 -7.28
CA ILE A 213 -20.81 5.79 -8.09
C ILE A 213 -20.22 7.20 -8.21
N ALA A 214 -21.04 8.20 -8.56
CA ALA A 214 -20.59 9.59 -8.66
C ALA A 214 -20.07 10.14 -7.33
N HIS A 215 -20.72 9.81 -6.21
CA HIS A 215 -20.28 10.24 -4.88
C HIS A 215 -18.89 9.67 -4.52
N PHE A 216 -18.64 8.40 -4.82
CA PHE A 216 -17.35 7.76 -4.58
C PHE A 216 -16.25 8.33 -5.49
N ALA A 217 -16.55 8.52 -6.79
CA ALA A 217 -15.61 9.05 -7.77
C ALA A 217 -15.08 10.45 -7.41
N GLN A 218 -15.90 11.27 -6.76
CA GLN A 218 -15.49 12.61 -6.29
C GLN A 218 -14.42 12.57 -5.18
N GLN A 219 -14.31 11.45 -4.46
CA GLN A 219 -13.47 11.33 -3.26
C GLN A 219 -12.31 10.34 -3.42
N GLU A 220 -12.34 9.49 -4.45
CA GLU A 220 -11.37 8.40 -4.59
C GLU A 220 -10.01 8.84 -5.12
N ASN A 221 -9.94 9.97 -5.86
CA ASN A 221 -8.68 10.42 -6.43
C ASN A 221 -7.69 10.84 -5.33
N ILE A 222 -6.40 10.65 -5.60
CA ILE A 222 -5.38 10.91 -4.60
C ILE A 222 -5.31 12.37 -4.16
N PHE A 223 -5.65 13.33 -5.01
CA PHE A 223 -5.61 14.76 -4.67
C PHE A 223 -6.66 15.12 -3.61
N TYR A 224 -7.80 14.44 -3.60
CA TYR A 224 -8.82 14.58 -2.54
C TYR A 224 -8.26 14.12 -1.18
N ALA A 225 -7.54 12.99 -1.17
CA ALA A 225 -6.89 12.45 0.01
C ALA A 225 -5.71 13.32 0.47
N ALA A 226 -4.88 13.81 -0.45
CA ALA A 226 -3.76 14.70 -0.18
C ALA A 226 -4.22 16.04 0.40
N GLY A 227 -5.29 16.63 -0.14
CA GLY A 227 -5.92 17.84 0.42
C GLY A 227 -6.48 17.68 1.83
N ARG A 228 -6.54 16.44 2.34
CA ARG A 228 -6.97 16.08 3.70
C ARG A 228 -5.85 15.49 4.55
N LEU A 229 -4.61 15.58 4.09
CA LEU A 229 -3.43 15.04 4.79
C LEU A 229 -3.53 13.53 5.05
N LEU A 230 -4.18 12.77 4.16
CA LEU A 230 -4.24 11.31 4.20
C LEU A 230 -3.10 10.63 3.41
N THR A 231 -2.11 11.43 3.00
CA THR A 231 -0.81 11.08 2.46
C THR A 231 0.15 12.24 2.77
N HIS A 232 1.45 11.99 2.86
CA HIS A 232 2.45 13.03 3.12
C HIS A 232 2.83 13.81 1.86
N ALA A 233 2.79 13.17 0.68
CA ALA A 233 2.99 13.86 -0.59
C ALA A 233 2.41 13.06 -1.77
N VAL A 234 2.07 13.79 -2.84
CA VAL A 234 1.90 13.23 -4.19
C VAL A 234 3.19 13.52 -4.95
N ILE A 235 3.83 12.50 -5.50
CA ILE A 235 5.14 12.60 -6.17
C ILE A 235 5.03 12.19 -7.64
N ASP A 236 5.97 12.63 -8.46
CA ASP A 236 6.14 12.07 -9.80
C ASP A 236 6.58 10.60 -9.69
N PRO A 237 5.97 9.65 -10.43
CA PRO A 237 6.41 8.25 -10.42
C PRO A 237 7.91 8.07 -10.67
N ARG A 238 8.52 8.92 -11.52
CA ARG A 238 9.95 8.88 -11.87
C ARG A 238 10.86 9.20 -10.70
N ASP A 239 10.37 9.97 -9.73
CA ASP A 239 11.11 10.34 -8.52
C ASP A 239 11.03 9.27 -7.42
N SER A 240 10.28 8.18 -7.62
CA SER A 240 10.03 7.16 -6.58
C SER A 240 11.31 6.64 -5.93
N ARG A 241 12.35 6.32 -6.73
CA ARG A 241 13.63 5.84 -6.22
C ARG A 241 14.32 6.87 -5.32
N ASN A 242 14.38 8.12 -5.77
CA ASN A 242 15.02 9.22 -5.04
C ASN A 242 14.30 9.53 -3.73
N VAL A 243 12.96 9.57 -3.77
CA VAL A 243 12.12 9.81 -2.60
C VAL A 243 12.24 8.67 -1.59
N LEU A 244 12.27 7.41 -2.05
CA LEU A 244 12.51 6.26 -1.20
C LEU A 244 13.90 6.31 -0.55
N GLY A 245 14.95 6.63 -1.32
CA GLY A 245 16.31 6.81 -0.79
C GLY A 245 16.37 7.88 0.30
N PHE A 246 15.79 9.05 0.04
CA PHE A 246 15.68 10.13 1.04
C PHE A 246 14.95 9.69 2.32
N ALA A 247 13.80 9.02 2.17
CA ALA A 247 13.02 8.52 3.29
C ALA A 247 13.81 7.48 4.11
N LEU A 248 14.50 6.56 3.45
CA LEU A 248 15.34 5.53 4.09
C LEU A 248 16.49 6.16 4.87
N ASP A 249 17.23 7.08 4.27
CA ASP A 249 18.31 7.81 4.94
C ASP A 249 17.78 8.58 6.17
N THR A 250 16.65 9.26 6.02
CA THR A 250 16.01 10.02 7.11
C THR A 250 15.62 9.10 8.28
N CYS A 251 14.93 7.98 8.00
CA CYS A 251 14.51 7.04 9.03
C CYS A 251 15.71 6.40 9.76
N ILE A 252 16.75 6.01 9.02
CA ILE A 252 17.92 5.34 9.58
C ILE A 252 18.75 6.31 10.42
N GLU A 253 18.95 7.53 9.95
CA GLU A 253 19.66 8.56 10.70
C GLU A 253 18.92 8.89 12.00
N ALA A 254 17.60 9.13 11.94
CA ALA A 254 16.78 9.46 13.10
C ALA A 254 16.88 8.38 14.20
N ARG A 255 16.92 7.11 13.82
CA ARG A 255 17.00 5.97 14.75
C ARG A 255 18.38 5.76 15.34
N LYS A 256 19.44 6.18 14.65
CA LYS A 256 20.82 6.13 15.14
C LYS A 256 21.20 7.38 15.96
N ARG A 257 20.43 8.46 15.84
CA ARG A 257 20.71 9.73 16.49
C ARG A 257 20.49 9.63 18.00
N THR A 258 21.56 9.88 18.76
CA THR A 258 21.45 10.14 20.21
C THR A 258 21.18 11.62 20.44
N VAL A 259 20.04 11.93 21.04
CA VAL A 259 19.68 13.30 21.44
C VAL A 259 20.01 13.55 22.91
N ARG A 260 20.19 14.81 23.31
CA ARG A 260 20.37 15.20 24.71
C ARG A 260 19.01 15.57 25.30
N PRO A 261 18.43 14.76 26.20
CA PRO A 261 17.15 15.08 26.80
C PRO A 261 17.29 16.28 27.74
N ASN A 262 16.22 17.05 27.86
CA ASN A 262 16.07 18.10 28.85
C ASN A 262 14.66 17.99 29.43
N SER A 263 14.55 17.95 30.76
CA SER A 263 13.29 17.76 31.48
C SER A 263 12.24 18.84 31.22
N PHE A 264 12.67 20.06 30.91
CA PHE A 264 11.77 21.23 30.88
C PHE A 264 11.70 21.92 29.52
N GLY A 265 12.47 21.46 28.54
CA GLY A 265 12.79 22.27 27.36
C GLY A 265 13.74 23.43 27.69
N VAL A 266 14.24 24.11 26.66
CA VAL A 266 15.16 25.25 26.85
C VAL A 266 14.35 26.45 27.34
N ALA A 267 14.66 26.95 28.53
CA ALA A 267 14.00 28.13 29.09
C ALA A 267 14.43 29.40 28.33
N ARG A 268 13.46 30.23 27.92
CA ARG A 268 13.69 31.59 27.45
C ARG A 268 13.63 32.52 28.67
N LEU A 269 14.78 33.08 29.04
CA LEU A 269 14.92 34.02 30.15
C LEU A 269 14.54 35.45 29.74
#